data_AF-A0A954M6L7-F1
#
_entry.id   AF-A0A954M6L7-F1
#
_cell.length_a   1.000
_cell.length_b   1.000
_cell.length_c   1.000
_cell.angle_alpha   90.00
_cell.angle_beta   90.00
_cell.angle_gamma   90.00
#
_symmetry.space_group_name_H-M   'P 1'
#
loop_
_entity.id
_entity.type
_entity.pdbx_description
1 polymer ?
#
loop_
_entity_poly.entity_id
_entity_poly.type
_entity_poly.pdbx_seq_one_letter_code
_entity_poly.pdbx_strand_id
1 'polypeptide(L)'
;MKRTAPLLITALSGFVLIAAFFIPFAQSWGEGAAIWFDILASIAFVLGGGNLLMQHLKRISDKQKGWGYSGIIVVSFLITLIIGMIKLGSRPAANTEFYGESFVTCPVEQLPQYTIDGEIASRADGEPLPSSVRSQLSQSNGQIVFRGWMTASQRDDLFKYQDHLQWRAQVEELHAVAQVPDALRGQLSYHANQAVLSFSGVMSADAEPTITSLFPDTAFGTQVAGELAELSRRETTLDMGEIPASFEIPASAQAQVKRAGNTLTVIGPMSAGLRDEIGTEWTQPRRLRSLSAAEQQALKARIEVAGVPLNQEQQSIFEQEIRALKTAAEVLIPAINSAGAASPRMKTYRELYAEFQAGERFLEREVADGEDISLNAAQEQLVHQYAEDGSMSGDELIAALNAAGPFTGKMGAAIAKYERSLPLEADFLRTLCLKLLEAGDLSPPQRELLVRPYRELYLWRQSVDRLFRAAHQTKYAWSGDYAEPGMPFWWLYEYVFQPLLTTTFAVLAFYVAS
;
A
#
# COMPACT_ATOMS: atom_id res chain seq x y z
N MET A 1 -7.97 15.82 -47.92
CA MET A 1 -8.76 14.64 -47.52
C MET A 1 -9.70 15.08 -46.42
N LYS A 2 -11.01 15.02 -46.69
CA LYS A 2 -12.06 15.77 -45.96
C LYS A 2 -12.19 15.19 -44.54
N ARG A 3 -12.38 16.06 -43.54
CA ARG A 3 -12.38 15.85 -42.07
C ARG A 3 -13.09 14.60 -41.50
N THR A 4 -13.81 13.86 -42.33
CA THR A 4 -14.65 12.71 -41.99
C THR A 4 -13.87 11.50 -41.46
N ALA A 5 -12.71 11.17 -42.03
CA ALA A 5 -11.95 10.00 -41.59
C ALA A 5 -11.36 10.16 -40.17
N PRO A 6 -10.71 11.28 -39.81
CA PRO A 6 -10.30 11.51 -38.42
C PRO A 6 -11.47 11.50 -37.43
N LEU A 7 -12.60 12.13 -37.80
CA LEU A 7 -13.79 12.16 -36.94
C LEU A 7 -14.38 10.77 -36.68
N LEU A 8 -14.41 9.90 -37.70
CA LEU A 8 -14.85 8.52 -37.53
C LEU A 8 -13.92 7.73 -36.62
N ILE A 9 -12.61 7.89 -36.77
CA ILE A 9 -11.62 7.24 -35.90
C ILE A 9 -11.83 7.69 -34.45
N THR A 10 -11.94 9.00 -34.20
CA THR A 10 -12.17 9.53 -32.85
C THR A 10 -13.49 9.03 -32.25
N ALA A 11 -14.58 9.01 -33.04
CA ALA A 11 -15.88 8.52 -32.58
C ALA A 11 -15.82 7.03 -32.22
N LEU A 12 -15.22 6.20 -33.08
CA LEU A 12 -15.05 4.76 -32.83
C LEU A 12 -14.17 4.50 -31.60
N SER A 13 -13.05 5.22 -31.45
CA SER A 13 -12.22 5.13 -30.24
C SER A 13 -12.99 5.51 -28.98
N GLY A 14 -13.86 6.53 -29.04
CA GLY A 14 -14.74 6.90 -27.93
C GLY A 14 -15.70 5.77 -27.53
N PHE A 15 -16.32 5.10 -28.51
CA PHE A 15 -17.17 3.93 -28.23
C PHE A 15 -16.39 2.75 -27.65
N VAL A 16 -15.16 2.52 -28.11
CA VAL A 16 -14.28 1.47 -27.54
C VAL A 16 -13.98 1.76 -26.06
N LEU A 17 -13.66 3.02 -25.72
CA LEU A 17 -13.40 3.41 -24.32
C LEU A 17 -14.64 3.25 -23.43
N ILE A 18 -15.82 3.61 -23.92
CA ILE A 18 -17.09 3.41 -23.19
C ILE A 18 -17.35 1.91 -22.97
N ALA A 19 -17.19 1.09 -24.01
CA ALA A 19 -17.40 -0.35 -23.91
C ALA A 19 -16.40 -1.02 -22.95
N ALA A 20 -15.13 -0.62 -22.99
CA ALA A 20 -14.07 -1.13 -22.12
C ALA A 20 -14.35 -0.87 -20.62
N PHE A 21 -15.09 0.19 -20.29
CA PHE A 21 -15.44 0.51 -18.90
C PHE A 21 -16.50 -0.44 -18.32
N PHE A 22 -17.46 -0.90 -19.12
CA PHE A 22 -18.58 -1.73 -18.65
C PHE A 22 -18.39 -3.23 -18.91
N ILE A 23 -17.45 -3.64 -19.77
CA ILE A 23 -17.29 -5.02 -20.23
C ILE A 23 -15.89 -5.54 -19.84
N PRO A 24 -15.78 -6.47 -18.87
CA PRO A 24 -14.49 -6.94 -18.34
C PRO A 24 -13.51 -7.49 -19.38
N PHE A 25 -13.99 -8.20 -20.41
CA PHE A 25 -13.09 -8.76 -21.43
C PHE A 25 -12.54 -7.71 -22.42
N ALA A 26 -13.19 -6.54 -22.53
CA ALA A 26 -12.81 -5.47 -23.46
C ALA A 26 -11.85 -4.44 -22.82
N GLN A 27 -11.48 -4.64 -21.55
CA GLN A 27 -10.61 -3.74 -20.80
C GLN A 27 -9.25 -3.51 -21.51
N SER A 28 -8.64 -4.58 -22.04
CA SER A 28 -7.36 -4.51 -22.76
C SER A 28 -7.40 -3.66 -24.04
N TRP A 29 -8.57 -3.55 -24.68
CA TRP A 29 -8.76 -2.69 -25.85
C TRP A 29 -8.78 -1.21 -25.45
N GLY A 30 -9.39 -0.90 -24.31
CA GLY A 30 -9.38 0.43 -23.70
C GLY A 30 -7.96 0.85 -23.31
N GLU A 31 -7.19 -0.04 -22.69
CA GLU A 31 -5.78 0.19 -22.34
C GLU A 31 -4.94 0.48 -23.59
N GLY A 32 -5.10 -0.33 -24.65
CA GLY A 32 -4.44 -0.09 -25.94
C GLY A 32 -4.83 1.24 -26.58
N ALA A 33 -6.11 1.60 -26.57
CA ALA A 33 -6.61 2.86 -27.10
C ALA A 33 -6.08 4.08 -26.33
N ALA A 34 -5.98 3.97 -24.99
CA ALA A 34 -5.41 5.01 -24.13
C ALA A 34 -3.91 5.23 -24.43
N ILE A 35 -3.12 4.16 -24.57
CA ILE A 35 -1.70 4.28 -24.94
C ILE A 35 -1.53 5.01 -26.28
N TRP A 36 -2.32 4.64 -27.29
CA TRP A 36 -2.27 5.32 -28.59
C TRP A 36 -2.72 6.79 -28.50
N PHE A 37 -3.72 7.09 -27.68
CA PHE A 37 -4.14 8.46 -27.41
C PHE A 37 -3.01 9.26 -26.76
N ASP A 38 -2.32 8.73 -25.76
CA ASP A 38 -1.21 9.41 -25.08
C ASP A 38 -0.04 9.69 -26.04
N ILE A 39 0.29 8.75 -26.93
CA ILE A 39 1.29 8.95 -27.99
C ILE A 39 0.86 10.09 -28.91
N LEU A 40 -0.38 10.09 -29.40
CA LEU A 40 -0.89 11.14 -30.29
C LEU A 40 -0.98 12.50 -29.58
N ALA A 41 -1.42 12.52 -28.32
CA ALA A 41 -1.53 13.72 -27.50
C ALA A 41 -0.15 14.35 -27.25
N SER A 42 0.87 13.54 -26.92
CA SER A 42 2.23 14.05 -26.71
C SER A 42 2.78 14.74 -27.98
N ILE A 43 2.60 14.14 -29.16
CA ILE A 43 3.01 14.73 -30.44
C ILE A 43 2.19 16.01 -30.73
N ALA A 44 0.88 15.98 -30.47
CA ALA A 44 0.00 17.13 -30.69
C ALA A 44 0.36 18.31 -29.77
N PHE A 45 0.72 18.07 -28.50
CA PHE A 45 1.17 19.12 -27.59
C PHE A 45 2.48 19.75 -28.06
N VAL A 46 3.46 18.96 -28.51
CA VAL A 46 4.73 19.46 -29.04
C VAL A 46 4.49 20.29 -30.31
N LEU A 47 3.67 19.80 -31.24
CA LEU A 47 3.33 20.53 -32.47
C LEU A 47 2.52 21.80 -32.18
N GLY A 48 1.57 21.73 -31.24
CA GLY A 48 0.75 22.87 -30.84
C GLY A 48 1.58 23.99 -30.21
N GLY A 49 2.42 23.64 -29.22
CA GLY A 49 3.35 24.58 -28.60
C GLY A 49 4.40 25.11 -29.59
N GLY A 50 4.95 24.24 -30.43
CA GLY A 50 5.89 24.60 -31.48
C GLY A 50 5.30 25.58 -32.50
N ASN A 51 4.05 25.37 -32.92
CA ASN A 51 3.37 26.28 -33.85
C ASN A 51 3.09 27.65 -33.22
N LEU A 52 2.67 27.68 -31.95
CA LEU A 52 2.49 28.93 -31.20
C LEU A 52 3.81 29.70 -31.13
N LEU A 53 4.89 29.05 -30.69
CA LEU A 53 6.23 29.65 -30.63
C LEU A 53 6.67 30.15 -32.01
N MET A 54 6.59 29.32 -33.05
CA MET A 54 7.03 29.70 -34.39
C MET A 54 6.27 30.92 -34.92
N GLN A 55 4.95 30.97 -34.74
CA GLN A 55 4.13 32.09 -35.22
C GLN A 55 4.44 33.39 -34.48
N HIS A 56 4.61 33.34 -33.16
CA HIS A 56 4.87 34.53 -32.36
C HIS A 56 6.34 34.99 -32.43
N LEU A 57 7.31 34.07 -32.47
CA LEU A 57 8.73 34.40 -32.70
C LEU A 57 8.93 35.03 -34.07
N LYS A 58 8.26 34.52 -35.11
CA LYS A 58 8.30 35.14 -36.44
C LYS A 58 7.75 36.56 -36.42
N ARG A 59 6.61 36.81 -35.75
CA ARG A 59 6.05 38.17 -35.59
C ARG A 59 7.00 39.12 -34.85
N ILE A 60 7.72 38.63 -33.85
CA ILE A 60 8.73 39.39 -33.10
C ILE A 60 9.92 39.71 -34.00
N SER A 61 10.46 38.70 -34.70
CA SER A 61 11.58 38.84 -35.64
C SER A 61 11.26 39.83 -36.76
N ASP A 62 10.07 39.70 -37.36
CA ASP A 62 9.59 40.53 -38.47
C ASP A 62 9.10 41.92 -38.00
N LYS A 63 9.15 42.22 -36.68
CA LYS A 63 8.66 43.46 -36.04
C LYS A 63 7.26 43.88 -36.51
N GLN A 64 6.38 42.91 -36.70
CA GLN A 64 5.02 43.17 -37.17
C GLN A 64 4.25 44.03 -36.17
N LYS A 65 3.21 44.75 -36.62
CA LYS A 65 2.35 45.55 -35.72
C LYS A 65 1.84 44.65 -34.57
N GLY A 66 2.06 45.07 -33.33
CA GLY A 66 1.72 44.29 -32.14
C GLY A 66 2.77 43.27 -31.68
N TRP A 67 4.01 43.33 -32.19
CA TRP A 67 5.10 42.42 -31.79
C TRP A 67 5.33 42.35 -30.27
N GLY A 68 5.15 43.46 -29.55
CA GLY A 68 5.29 43.50 -28.09
C GLY A 68 4.35 42.54 -27.35
N TYR A 69 3.09 42.43 -27.80
CA TYR A 69 2.13 41.47 -27.24
C TYR A 69 2.53 40.01 -27.54
N SER A 70 3.11 39.76 -28.72
CA SER A 70 3.66 38.43 -29.03
C SER A 70 4.85 38.10 -28.12
N GLY A 71 5.66 39.08 -27.75
CA GLY A 71 6.72 38.92 -26.75
C GLY A 71 6.17 38.50 -25.39
N ILE A 72 5.11 39.15 -24.91
CA ILE A 72 4.44 38.79 -23.65
C ILE A 72 3.93 37.35 -23.70
N ILE A 73 3.26 36.95 -24.79
CA ILE A 73 2.74 35.58 -24.96
C ILE A 73 3.87 34.54 -24.90
N VAL A 74 4.99 34.79 -25.59
CA VAL A 74 6.14 33.87 -25.58
C VAL A 74 6.74 33.77 -24.19
N VAL A 75 6.93 34.90 -23.49
CA VAL A 75 7.48 34.90 -22.13
C VAL A 75 6.53 34.18 -21.17
N SER A 76 5.23 34.45 -21.19
CA SER A 76 4.25 33.76 -20.37
C SER A 76 4.21 32.26 -20.66
N PHE A 77 4.23 31.86 -21.94
CA PHE A 77 4.29 30.46 -22.34
C PHE A 77 5.55 29.77 -21.79
N LEU A 78 6.72 30.38 -21.91
CA LEU A 78 7.98 29.82 -21.41
C LEU A 78 7.98 29.70 -19.88
N ILE A 79 7.49 30.72 -19.17
CA ILE A 79 7.36 30.67 -17.70
C ILE A 79 6.45 29.51 -17.29
N THR A 80 5.27 29.38 -17.89
CA THR A 80 4.33 28.29 -17.59
C THR A 80 4.93 26.91 -17.93
N LEU A 81 5.60 26.78 -19.07
CA LEU A 81 6.27 25.55 -19.48
C LEU A 81 7.39 25.14 -18.51
N ILE A 82 8.24 26.09 -18.12
CA ILE A 82 9.36 25.85 -17.19
C ILE A 82 8.84 25.47 -15.80
N ILE A 83 7.84 26.19 -15.27
CA ILE A 83 7.21 25.88 -13.98
C ILE A 83 6.64 24.45 -14.00
N GLY A 84 5.94 24.07 -15.08
CA GLY A 84 5.38 22.73 -15.26
C GLY A 84 6.45 21.64 -15.37
N MET A 85 7.49 21.85 -16.18
CA MET A 85 8.59 20.90 -16.36
C MET A 85 9.42 20.67 -15.10
N ILE A 86 9.68 21.73 -14.34
CA ILE A 86 10.46 21.67 -13.09
C ILE A 86 9.58 21.20 -11.91
N LYS A 87 8.26 21.05 -12.12
CA LYS A 87 7.27 20.78 -11.07
C LYS A 87 7.42 21.73 -9.88
N LEU A 88 7.68 23.02 -10.17
CA LEU A 88 8.04 24.00 -9.16
C LEU A 88 6.88 24.18 -8.17
N GLY A 89 7.13 23.92 -6.89
CA GLY A 89 6.12 23.98 -5.83
C GLY A 89 5.41 22.66 -5.54
N SER A 90 5.76 21.55 -6.20
CA SER A 90 5.39 20.20 -5.74
C SER A 90 6.12 19.87 -4.44
N ARG A 91 5.46 19.21 -3.49
CA ARG A 91 6.11 18.69 -2.28
C ARG A 91 7.04 17.55 -2.72
N PRO A 92 8.17 17.30 -2.04
CA PRO A 92 8.89 16.06 -2.25
C PRO A 92 7.94 14.87 -2.14
N ALA A 93 7.93 13.97 -3.13
CA ALA A 93 7.37 12.65 -2.85
C ALA A 93 8.24 12.05 -1.75
N ALA A 94 7.64 11.70 -0.61
CA ALA A 94 8.21 10.65 0.21
C ALA A 94 8.35 9.40 -0.68
N ASN A 95 9.27 8.48 -0.38
CA ASN A 95 9.27 7.17 -1.04
C ASN A 95 7.98 6.43 -0.67
N THR A 96 6.88 6.75 -1.33
CA THR A 96 5.53 6.26 -1.02
C THR A 96 5.43 4.76 -1.21
N GLU A 97 6.36 4.16 -1.94
CA GLU A 97 6.42 2.73 -2.24
C GLU A 97 7.22 1.92 -1.18
N PHE A 98 8.02 2.56 -0.32
CA PHE A 98 8.94 1.84 0.57
C PHE A 98 9.04 2.47 1.97
N TYR A 99 7.90 2.58 2.64
CA TYR A 99 7.85 3.04 4.03
C TYR A 99 8.56 2.05 4.98
N GLY A 100 9.30 2.59 5.94
CA GLY A 100 10.07 1.80 6.91
C GLY A 100 11.49 1.42 6.47
N GLU A 101 11.94 1.89 5.30
CA GLU A 101 13.26 1.56 4.74
C GLU A 101 14.21 2.75 4.66
N SER A 102 15.50 2.49 4.85
CA SER A 102 16.62 3.38 4.54
C SER A 102 17.33 2.92 3.28
N PHE A 103 17.80 3.83 2.42
CA PHE A 103 18.37 3.49 1.11
C PHE A 103 19.79 3.99 0.93
N VAL A 104 20.63 3.16 0.30
CA VAL A 104 21.96 3.53 -0.16
C VAL A 104 22.16 3.05 -1.59
N THR A 105 22.84 3.85 -2.41
CA THR A 105 23.17 3.48 -3.79
C THR A 105 24.10 2.27 -3.80
N CYS A 106 23.73 1.24 -4.55
CA CYS A 106 24.49 0.00 -4.65
C CYS A 106 24.45 -0.53 -6.10
N PRO A 107 25.53 -0.31 -6.87
CA PRO A 107 25.65 -0.88 -8.22
C PRO A 107 25.63 -2.41 -8.18
N VAL A 108 25.01 -3.05 -9.18
CA VAL A 108 24.85 -4.52 -9.23
C VAL A 108 26.21 -5.24 -9.23
N GLU A 109 27.23 -4.61 -9.78
CA GLU A 109 28.59 -5.16 -9.88
C GLU A 109 29.24 -5.41 -8.52
N GLN A 110 28.83 -4.63 -7.51
CA GLN A 110 29.33 -4.73 -6.14
C GLN A 110 28.65 -5.84 -5.34
N LEU A 111 27.53 -6.39 -5.81
CA LEU A 111 26.79 -7.42 -5.10
C LEU A 111 27.52 -8.77 -5.11
N PRO A 112 27.29 -9.62 -4.08
CA PRO A 112 27.80 -10.99 -4.07
C PRO A 112 27.28 -11.79 -5.26
N GLN A 113 28.10 -12.72 -5.73
CA GLN A 113 27.79 -13.57 -6.87
C GLN A 113 27.47 -14.99 -6.41
N TYR A 114 26.36 -15.53 -6.92
CA TYR A 114 25.94 -16.91 -6.73
C TYR A 114 25.92 -17.62 -8.08
N THR A 115 26.40 -18.86 -8.12
CA THR A 115 26.55 -19.63 -9.36
C THR A 115 25.96 -21.02 -9.21
N ILE A 116 25.23 -21.46 -10.23
CA ILE A 116 24.75 -22.84 -10.36
C ILE A 116 25.12 -23.38 -11.74
N ASP A 117 25.23 -24.69 -11.87
CA ASP A 117 25.49 -25.33 -13.16
C ASP A 117 24.23 -25.29 -14.05
N GLY A 118 24.40 -24.88 -15.31
CA GLY A 118 23.29 -24.76 -16.24
C GLY A 118 23.43 -23.64 -17.25
N GLU A 119 22.48 -23.61 -18.17
CA GLU A 119 22.39 -22.56 -19.18
C GLU A 119 21.09 -21.79 -19.01
N ILE A 120 21.14 -20.48 -19.26
CA ILE A 120 19.94 -19.67 -19.33
C ILE A 120 19.16 -20.15 -20.54
N ALA A 121 17.96 -20.64 -20.27
CA ALA A 121 17.14 -21.22 -21.31
C ALA A 121 16.77 -20.13 -22.35
N SER A 122 16.99 -20.44 -23.64
CA SER A 122 16.71 -19.50 -24.73
C SER A 122 15.29 -19.68 -25.24
N ARG A 123 14.59 -18.58 -25.48
CA ARG A 123 13.26 -18.60 -26.09
C ARG A 123 13.34 -18.51 -27.60
N ALA A 124 12.49 -19.29 -28.27
CA ALA A 124 12.42 -19.35 -29.73
C ALA A 124 11.95 -18.02 -30.38
N ASP A 125 11.21 -17.20 -29.64
CA ASP A 125 10.72 -15.88 -30.07
C ASP A 125 11.76 -14.76 -29.86
N GLY A 126 12.91 -15.07 -29.25
CA GLY A 126 13.95 -14.08 -28.94
C GLY A 126 13.57 -13.09 -27.84
N GLU A 127 12.53 -13.36 -27.04
CA GLU A 127 12.16 -12.48 -25.94
C GLU A 127 13.30 -12.41 -24.91
N PRO A 128 13.78 -11.20 -24.56
CA PRO A 128 14.86 -11.05 -23.59
C PRO A 128 14.40 -11.48 -22.20
N LEU A 129 15.37 -11.73 -21.31
CA LEU A 129 15.09 -12.01 -19.90
C LEU A 129 14.15 -10.95 -19.28
N PRO A 130 13.30 -11.36 -18.29
CA PRO A 130 12.43 -10.45 -17.58
C PRO A 130 13.19 -9.23 -17.06
N SER A 131 12.59 -8.04 -17.15
CA SER A 131 13.23 -6.80 -16.70
C SER A 131 13.65 -6.85 -15.23
N SER A 132 12.92 -7.61 -14.40
CA SER A 132 13.17 -7.77 -12.96
C SER A 132 14.50 -8.45 -12.64
N VAL A 133 15.06 -9.26 -13.55
CA VAL A 133 16.31 -10.01 -13.34
C VAL A 133 17.40 -9.69 -14.36
N ARG A 134 17.08 -8.94 -15.42
CA ARG A 134 17.97 -8.71 -16.57
C ARG A 134 19.33 -8.12 -16.19
N SER A 135 19.39 -7.28 -15.16
CA SER A 135 20.65 -6.69 -14.68
C SER A 135 21.43 -7.61 -13.74
N GLN A 136 20.79 -8.60 -13.11
CA GLN A 136 21.37 -9.46 -12.07
C GLN A 136 21.72 -10.86 -12.56
N LEU A 137 21.03 -11.36 -13.58
CA LEU A 137 21.20 -12.70 -14.14
C LEU A 137 22.07 -12.66 -15.40
N SER A 138 23.13 -13.46 -15.42
CA SER A 138 24.03 -13.63 -16.56
C SER A 138 24.49 -15.08 -16.68
N GLN A 139 25.14 -15.43 -17.79
CA GLN A 139 25.69 -16.77 -18.01
C GLN A 139 27.17 -16.65 -18.34
N SER A 140 27.99 -17.54 -17.76
CA SER A 140 29.41 -17.63 -18.04
C SER A 140 29.89 -19.08 -17.89
N ASN A 141 30.68 -19.58 -18.85
CA ASN A 141 31.30 -20.92 -18.79
C ASN A 141 30.33 -22.09 -18.50
N GLY A 142 29.10 -22.05 -19.04
CA GLY A 142 28.10 -23.10 -18.79
C GLY A 142 27.48 -23.06 -17.38
N GLN A 143 27.62 -21.93 -16.68
CA GLN A 143 27.01 -21.68 -15.38
C GLN A 143 26.10 -20.46 -15.45
N ILE A 144 25.00 -20.53 -14.70
CA ILE A 144 24.10 -19.41 -14.46
C ILE A 144 24.64 -18.62 -13.26
N VAL A 145 24.77 -17.32 -13.45
CA VAL A 145 25.33 -16.39 -12.46
C VAL A 145 24.26 -15.39 -12.06
N PHE A 146 23.98 -15.30 -10.75
CA PHE A 146 23.09 -14.29 -10.18
C PHE A 146 23.85 -13.38 -9.22
N ARG A 147 23.67 -12.06 -9.36
CA ARG A 147 24.27 -11.05 -8.49
C ARG A 147 23.24 -10.49 -7.50
N GLY A 148 23.56 -10.58 -6.22
CA GLY A 148 22.68 -10.19 -5.12
C GLY A 148 21.75 -11.32 -4.68
N TRP A 149 20.63 -10.95 -4.08
CA TRP A 149 19.68 -11.90 -3.50
C TRP A 149 18.39 -11.95 -4.31
N MET A 150 17.96 -13.15 -4.67
CA MET A 150 16.80 -13.37 -5.52
C MET A 150 15.52 -13.33 -4.70
N THR A 151 14.59 -12.48 -5.12
CA THR A 151 13.25 -12.39 -4.52
C THR A 151 12.32 -13.47 -5.07
N ALA A 152 11.25 -13.78 -4.32
CA ALA A 152 10.20 -14.70 -4.79
C ALA A 152 9.54 -14.22 -6.09
N SER A 153 9.34 -12.90 -6.25
CA SER A 153 8.77 -12.34 -7.49
C SER A 153 9.69 -12.55 -8.68
N GLN A 154 11.00 -12.35 -8.52
CA GLN A 154 11.98 -12.60 -9.58
C GLN A 154 12.04 -14.07 -9.98
N ARG A 155 11.98 -14.98 -8.99
CA ARG A 155 11.86 -16.41 -9.23
C ARG A 155 10.60 -16.74 -10.04
N ASP A 156 9.47 -16.17 -9.66
CA ASP A 156 8.19 -16.41 -10.34
C ASP A 156 8.16 -15.84 -11.76
N ASP A 157 8.82 -14.71 -12.01
CA ASP A 157 9.03 -14.16 -13.36
C ASP A 157 9.89 -15.10 -14.22
N LEU A 158 10.95 -15.68 -13.65
CA LEU A 158 11.77 -16.68 -14.32
C LEU A 158 10.99 -17.98 -14.58
N PHE A 159 10.08 -18.39 -13.69
CA PHE A 159 9.19 -19.54 -13.95
C PHE A 159 8.23 -19.32 -15.12
N LYS A 160 7.75 -18.08 -15.30
CA LYS A 160 6.90 -17.68 -16.43
C LYS A 160 7.69 -17.51 -17.72
N TYR A 161 8.98 -17.17 -17.61
CA TYR A 161 9.84 -16.98 -18.77
C TYR A 161 9.91 -18.23 -19.65
N GLN A 162 9.96 -19.43 -19.05
CA GLN A 162 9.96 -20.69 -19.79
C GLN A 162 9.28 -21.85 -19.06
N ASP A 163 8.47 -22.61 -19.80
CA ASP A 163 7.69 -23.74 -19.29
C ASP A 163 8.43 -25.08 -19.47
N HIS A 164 9.65 -25.16 -18.90
CA HIS A 164 10.43 -26.39 -18.84
C HIS A 164 10.72 -26.76 -17.38
N LEU A 165 10.45 -28.02 -17.02
CA LEU A 165 10.62 -28.51 -15.66
C LEU A 165 12.07 -28.38 -15.14
N GLN A 166 13.05 -28.71 -16.00
CA GLN A 166 14.47 -28.55 -15.69
C GLN A 166 14.83 -27.09 -15.38
N TRP A 167 14.38 -26.15 -16.23
CA TRP A 167 14.63 -24.72 -16.02
C TRP A 167 14.03 -24.23 -14.70
N ARG A 168 12.79 -24.61 -14.40
CA ARG A 168 12.15 -24.24 -13.13
C ARG A 168 12.87 -24.84 -11.91
N ALA A 169 13.37 -26.06 -12.02
CA ALA A 169 14.19 -26.66 -10.95
C ALA A 169 15.52 -25.91 -10.75
N GLN A 170 16.19 -25.49 -11.83
CA GLN A 170 17.41 -24.68 -11.75
C GLN A 170 17.13 -23.30 -11.13
N VAL A 171 16.03 -22.65 -11.51
CA VAL A 171 15.61 -21.37 -10.92
C VAL A 171 15.33 -21.52 -9.42
N GLU A 172 14.72 -22.63 -8.98
CA GLU A 172 14.55 -22.92 -7.55
C GLU A 172 15.87 -23.10 -6.81
N GLU A 173 16.82 -23.82 -7.40
CA GLU A 173 18.16 -24.00 -6.84
C GLU A 173 18.89 -22.66 -6.72
N LEU A 174 18.87 -21.85 -7.78
CA LEU A 174 19.45 -20.51 -7.80
C LEU A 174 18.81 -19.62 -6.73
N HIS A 175 17.48 -19.64 -6.62
CA HIS A 175 16.77 -18.91 -5.58
C HIS A 175 17.20 -19.39 -4.18
N ALA A 176 17.35 -20.69 -3.95
CA ALA A 176 17.73 -21.23 -2.65
C ALA A 176 19.14 -20.79 -2.21
N VAL A 177 20.10 -20.68 -3.13
CA VAL A 177 21.47 -20.24 -2.80
C VAL A 177 21.61 -18.71 -2.73
N ALA A 178 20.86 -17.98 -3.54
CA ALA A 178 20.91 -16.52 -3.60
C ALA A 178 19.96 -15.87 -2.56
N GLN A 179 20.10 -16.25 -1.28
CA GLN A 179 19.28 -15.72 -0.18
C GLN A 179 20.08 -14.78 0.72
N VAL A 180 19.39 -13.75 1.23
CA VAL A 180 19.94 -12.90 2.30
C VAL A 180 20.21 -13.79 3.52
N PRO A 181 21.34 -13.60 4.23
CA PRO A 181 21.62 -14.36 5.45
C PRO A 181 20.48 -14.28 6.46
N ASP A 182 20.28 -15.36 7.22
CA ASP A 182 19.17 -15.49 8.18
C ASP A 182 19.09 -14.29 9.15
N ALA A 183 20.23 -13.77 9.60
CA ALA A 183 20.33 -12.64 10.52
C ALA A 183 19.77 -11.33 9.97
N LEU A 184 19.70 -11.17 8.65
CA LEU A 184 19.23 -9.96 7.96
C LEU A 184 17.97 -10.20 7.13
N ARG A 185 17.39 -11.40 7.21
CA ARG A 185 16.21 -11.77 6.43
C ARG A 185 15.03 -10.87 6.77
N GLY A 186 14.43 -10.29 5.73
CA GLY A 186 13.31 -9.34 5.87
C GLY A 186 13.73 -7.92 6.27
N GLN A 187 14.99 -7.69 6.61
CA GLN A 187 15.53 -6.36 6.88
C GLN A 187 16.27 -5.80 5.67
N LEU A 188 17.12 -6.60 5.03
CA LEU A 188 17.90 -6.17 3.86
C LEU A 188 17.21 -6.57 2.56
N SER A 189 17.07 -5.62 1.63
CA SER A 189 16.51 -5.86 0.29
C SER A 189 17.31 -5.10 -0.77
N TYR A 190 17.32 -5.63 -2.01
CA TYR A 190 17.96 -4.97 -3.14
C TYR A 190 16.94 -4.65 -4.23
N HIS A 191 16.90 -3.38 -4.66
CA HIS A 191 15.95 -2.89 -5.66
C HIS A 191 16.67 -2.66 -6.99
N ALA A 192 16.71 -3.69 -7.84
CA ALA A 192 17.52 -3.73 -9.05
C ALA A 192 17.22 -2.61 -10.06
N ASN A 193 15.95 -2.25 -10.25
CA ASN A 193 15.56 -1.16 -11.17
C ASN A 193 16.13 0.20 -10.76
N GLN A 194 16.44 0.37 -9.48
CA GLN A 194 16.89 1.63 -8.90
C GLN A 194 18.37 1.58 -8.48
N ALA A 195 19.02 0.40 -8.58
CA ALA A 195 20.36 0.13 -8.09
C ALA A 195 20.58 0.63 -6.64
N VAL A 196 19.63 0.32 -5.75
CA VAL A 196 19.72 0.68 -4.33
C VAL A 196 19.59 -0.55 -3.44
N LEU A 197 20.38 -0.54 -2.37
CA LEU A 197 20.22 -1.43 -1.24
C LEU A 197 19.37 -0.74 -0.18
N SER A 198 18.42 -1.47 0.39
CA SER A 198 17.57 -0.95 1.45
C SER A 198 17.66 -1.77 2.73
N PHE A 199 17.49 -1.08 3.85
CA PHE A 199 17.44 -1.67 5.19
C PHE A 199 16.16 -1.23 5.90
N SER A 200 15.38 -2.19 6.37
CA SER A 200 14.10 -1.97 7.05
C SER A 200 14.27 -1.89 8.57
N GLY A 201 13.70 -0.85 9.17
CA GLY A 201 13.73 -0.63 10.62
C GLY A 201 15.06 -0.08 11.13
N VAL A 202 15.34 -0.29 12.43
CA VAL A 202 16.53 0.24 13.12
C VAL A 202 17.65 -0.81 13.10
N MET A 203 18.81 -0.43 12.57
CA MET A 203 19.94 -1.35 12.47
C MET A 203 20.57 -1.63 13.84
N SER A 204 20.63 -2.91 14.21
CA SER A 204 21.35 -3.38 15.40
C SER A 204 22.87 -3.21 15.25
N ALA A 205 23.60 -3.27 16.37
CA ALA A 205 25.06 -3.18 16.34
C ALA A 205 25.72 -4.35 15.58
N ASP A 206 25.10 -5.54 15.62
CA ASP A 206 25.62 -6.76 14.98
C ASP A 206 25.32 -6.84 13.47
N ALA A 207 24.37 -6.04 12.98
CA ALA A 207 23.98 -6.02 11.57
C ALA A 207 25.04 -5.35 10.68
N GLU A 208 25.71 -4.29 11.16
CA GLU A 208 26.76 -3.58 10.42
C GLU A 208 27.92 -4.48 9.93
N PRO A 209 28.60 -5.24 10.82
CA PRO A 209 29.68 -6.12 10.39
C PRO A 209 29.17 -7.23 9.47
N THR A 210 27.94 -7.70 9.69
CA THR A 210 27.28 -8.69 8.82
C THR A 210 27.10 -8.13 7.41
N ILE A 211 26.53 -6.93 7.26
CA ILE A 211 26.33 -6.27 5.96
C ILE A 211 27.67 -6.04 5.27
N THR A 212 28.69 -5.58 6.01
CA THR A 212 30.03 -5.34 5.48
C THR A 212 30.61 -6.60 4.82
N SER A 213 30.42 -7.75 5.45
CA SER A 213 30.92 -9.05 4.96
C SER A 213 30.20 -9.60 3.72
N LEU A 214 29.06 -9.01 3.32
CA LEU A 214 28.31 -9.45 2.14
C LEU A 214 28.94 -9.01 0.83
N PHE A 215 29.75 -7.96 0.86
CA PHE A 215 30.34 -7.36 -0.33
C PHE A 215 31.71 -7.97 -0.61
N PRO A 216 32.02 -8.32 -1.87
CA PRO A 216 33.36 -8.73 -2.26
C PRO A 216 34.41 -7.64 -1.99
N ASP A 217 34.04 -6.36 -2.19
CA ASP A 217 34.85 -5.21 -1.80
C ASP A 217 34.47 -4.76 -0.38
N THR A 218 35.36 -5.03 0.57
CA THR A 218 35.15 -4.72 1.99
C THR A 218 35.13 -3.22 2.28
N ALA A 219 35.83 -2.39 1.49
CA ALA A 219 35.81 -0.95 1.66
C ALA A 219 34.45 -0.38 1.26
N PHE A 220 33.93 -0.84 0.12
CA PHE A 220 32.57 -0.52 -0.32
C PHE A 220 31.52 -1.04 0.68
N GLY A 221 31.64 -2.28 1.14
CA GLY A 221 30.75 -2.86 2.14
C GLY A 221 30.72 -2.06 3.44
N THR A 222 31.88 -1.59 3.91
CA THR A 222 31.99 -0.76 5.13
C THR A 222 31.29 0.59 4.94
N GLN A 223 31.47 1.21 3.78
CA GLN A 223 30.80 2.47 3.45
C GLN A 223 29.26 2.28 3.44
N VAL A 224 28.76 1.29 2.73
CA VAL A 224 27.31 1.02 2.61
C VAL A 224 26.70 0.68 3.96
N ALA A 225 27.35 -0.16 4.77
CA ALA A 225 26.89 -0.51 6.11
C ALA A 225 26.82 0.74 7.01
N GLY A 226 27.85 1.59 6.98
CA GLY A 226 27.89 2.83 7.77
C GLY A 226 26.80 3.83 7.36
N GLU A 227 26.61 4.05 6.06
CA GLU A 227 25.55 4.94 5.55
C GLU A 227 24.15 4.42 5.93
N LEU A 228 23.89 3.11 5.77
CA LEU A 228 22.62 2.52 6.21
C LEU A 228 22.43 2.60 7.73
N ALA A 229 23.49 2.42 8.52
CA ALA A 229 23.44 2.55 9.96
C ALA A 229 23.09 3.97 10.41
N GLU A 230 23.72 4.99 9.80
CA GLU A 230 23.41 6.40 10.08
C GLU A 230 21.94 6.70 9.75
N LEU A 231 21.48 6.29 8.58
CA LEU A 231 20.13 6.54 8.12
C LEU A 231 19.07 5.81 8.97
N SER A 232 19.32 4.55 9.32
CA SER A 232 18.40 3.71 10.10
C SER A 232 18.32 4.09 11.58
N ARG A 233 19.26 4.90 12.10
CA ARG A 233 19.29 5.36 13.49
C ARG A 233 18.97 6.84 13.64
N ARG A 234 18.58 7.50 12.55
CA ARG A 234 18.20 8.91 12.57
C ARG A 234 17.00 9.14 13.50
N GLU A 235 17.15 10.02 14.48
CA GLU A 235 16.05 10.40 15.35
C GLU A 235 15.16 11.47 14.70
N THR A 236 13.85 11.26 14.78
CA THR A 236 12.84 12.22 14.33
C THR A 236 11.93 12.54 15.50
N THR A 237 11.91 13.80 15.92
CA THR A 237 11.08 14.27 17.04
C THR A 237 10.01 15.24 16.55
N LEU A 238 8.77 15.01 16.99
CA LEU A 238 7.65 15.89 16.68
C LEU A 238 6.82 16.16 17.94
N ASP A 239 6.27 17.37 18.05
CA ASP A 239 5.19 17.66 18.99
C ASP A 239 3.89 17.04 18.47
N MET A 240 3.29 16.19 19.29
CA MET A 240 2.11 15.43 18.91
C MET A 240 0.81 16.18 19.13
N GLY A 241 0.83 17.37 19.77
CA GLY A 241 -0.38 17.92 20.36
C GLY A 241 -0.90 16.95 21.43
N GLU A 242 -2.17 17.00 21.80
CA GLU A 242 -2.67 16.19 22.92
C GLU A 242 -2.48 14.68 22.70
N ILE A 243 -1.64 14.04 23.51
CA ILE A 243 -1.45 12.58 23.51
C ILE A 243 -2.59 11.93 24.30
N PRO A 244 -3.28 10.91 23.75
CA PRO A 244 -4.32 10.17 24.48
C PRO A 244 -3.84 9.67 25.84
N ALA A 245 -4.68 9.77 26.87
CA ALA A 245 -4.31 9.36 28.23
C ALA A 245 -4.01 7.85 28.33
N SER A 246 -4.67 7.03 27.51
CA SER A 246 -4.46 5.57 27.41
C SER A 246 -3.25 5.18 26.56
N PHE A 247 -2.52 6.14 26.00
CA PHE A 247 -1.37 5.84 25.14
C PHE A 247 -0.17 5.33 25.95
N GLU A 248 0.23 4.10 25.67
CA GLU A 248 1.37 3.43 26.30
C GLU A 248 2.32 2.84 25.26
N ILE A 249 3.62 3.02 25.44
CA ILE A 249 4.65 2.45 24.56
C ILE A 249 5.00 1.05 25.08
N PRO A 250 4.75 -0.03 24.32
CA PRO A 250 5.11 -1.38 24.73
C PRO A 250 6.62 -1.53 24.94
N ALA A 251 7.03 -2.40 25.86
CA ALA A 251 8.44 -2.64 26.17
C ALA A 251 9.28 -3.02 24.92
N SER A 252 8.70 -3.76 23.98
CA SER A 252 9.33 -4.13 22.71
C SER A 252 9.66 -2.94 21.82
N ALA A 253 8.93 -1.83 21.95
CA ALA A 253 9.07 -0.65 21.08
C ALA A 253 9.86 0.50 21.74
N GLN A 254 10.20 0.42 23.02
CA GLN A 254 10.91 1.49 23.75
C GLN A 254 12.31 1.79 23.19
N ALA A 255 12.94 0.82 22.52
CA ALA A 255 14.21 1.03 21.84
C ALA A 255 14.06 1.93 20.59
N GLN A 256 12.89 1.92 19.95
CA GLN A 256 12.62 2.66 18.71
C GLN A 256 11.81 3.94 18.95
N VAL A 257 10.93 3.97 19.95
CA VAL A 257 10.02 5.08 20.20
C VAL A 257 10.17 5.57 21.64
N LYS A 258 10.43 6.87 21.79
CA LYS A 258 10.58 7.54 23.08
C LYS A 258 9.52 8.63 23.22
N ARG A 259 9.04 8.86 24.43
CA ARG A 259 8.10 9.93 24.78
C ARG A 259 8.73 10.91 25.77
N ALA A 260 8.60 12.20 25.51
CA ALA A 260 9.00 13.26 26.44
C ALA A 260 7.88 14.31 26.55
N GLY A 261 7.04 14.18 27.57
CA GLY A 261 5.85 15.02 27.71
C GLY A 261 4.89 14.82 26.53
N ASN A 262 4.80 15.83 25.67
CA ASN A 262 3.91 15.89 24.52
C ASN A 262 4.60 15.61 23.17
N THR A 263 5.90 15.34 23.20
CA THR A 263 6.66 14.98 22.01
C THR A 263 6.88 13.48 21.94
N LEU A 264 6.89 12.97 20.71
CA LEU A 264 7.37 11.62 20.41
C LEU A 264 8.62 11.70 19.55
N THR A 265 9.59 10.87 19.88
CA THR A 265 10.80 10.65 19.10
C THR A 265 10.78 9.23 18.56
N VAL A 266 10.91 9.08 17.25
CA VAL A 266 11.07 7.80 16.56
C VAL A 266 12.50 7.71 16.04
N ILE A 267 13.15 6.57 16.29
CA ILE A 267 14.48 6.25 15.81
C ILE A 267 14.32 5.46 14.52
N GLY A 268 14.97 5.93 13.45
CA GLY A 268 14.94 5.30 12.15
C GLY A 268 13.65 5.54 11.35
N PRO A 269 13.55 4.92 10.17
CA PRO A 269 12.35 4.97 9.36
C PRO A 269 11.21 4.22 10.07
N MET A 270 10.01 4.79 9.97
CA MET A 270 8.82 4.26 10.63
C MET A 270 8.06 3.36 9.67
N SER A 271 7.84 2.08 9.99
CA SER A 271 7.04 1.22 9.10
C SER A 271 5.55 1.59 9.14
N ALA A 272 4.80 1.23 8.10
CA ALA A 272 3.34 1.41 8.10
C ALA A 272 2.67 0.64 9.25
N GLY A 273 3.18 -0.55 9.58
CA GLY A 273 2.72 -1.32 10.75
C GLY A 273 2.96 -0.56 12.06
N LEU A 274 4.16 -0.01 12.27
CA LEU A 274 4.47 0.78 13.47
C LEU A 274 3.60 2.04 13.57
N ARG A 275 3.28 2.68 12.44
CA ARG A 275 2.33 3.79 12.37
C ARG A 275 0.94 3.39 12.84
N ASP A 276 0.44 2.26 12.36
CA ASP A 276 -0.89 1.78 12.72
C ASP A 276 -0.95 1.36 14.19
N GLU A 277 0.13 0.75 14.70
CA GLU A 277 0.31 0.43 16.12
C GLU A 277 0.29 1.69 17.00
N ILE A 278 1.12 2.70 16.72
CA ILE A 278 1.14 3.96 17.49
C ILE A 278 -0.21 4.68 17.38
N GLY A 279 -0.78 4.75 16.18
CA GLY A 279 -1.99 5.48 15.86
C GLY A 279 -3.28 4.84 16.39
N THR A 280 -3.24 3.55 16.72
CA THR A 280 -4.42 2.79 17.14
C THR A 280 -4.10 1.88 18.30
N GLU A 281 -3.33 0.82 18.12
CA GLU A 281 -3.18 -0.26 19.11
C GLU A 281 -2.62 0.22 20.46
N TRP A 282 -1.63 1.11 20.44
CA TRP A 282 -0.99 1.62 21.66
C TRP A 282 -1.88 2.59 22.45
N THR A 283 -3.01 3.02 21.88
CA THR A 283 -4.05 3.78 22.60
C THR A 283 -5.04 2.86 23.33
N GLN A 284 -4.84 1.55 23.26
CA GLN A 284 -5.69 0.50 23.87
C GLN A 284 -7.17 0.72 23.54
N PRO A 285 -7.53 0.80 22.24
CA PRO A 285 -8.87 1.20 21.85
C PRO A 285 -9.84 0.06 22.14
N ARG A 286 -11.01 0.43 22.68
CA ARG A 286 -12.06 -0.55 22.90
C ARG A 286 -12.66 -0.99 21.57
N ARG A 287 -12.60 -2.29 21.29
CA ARG A 287 -13.24 -2.94 20.14
C ARG A 287 -14.58 -3.53 20.57
N LEU A 288 -15.62 -3.34 19.77
CA LEU A 288 -16.97 -3.79 20.10
C LEU A 288 -17.30 -5.07 19.35
N ARG A 289 -17.37 -6.18 20.10
CA ARG A 289 -17.98 -7.45 19.64
C ARG A 289 -19.47 -7.49 19.94
N SER A 290 -19.85 -7.05 21.14
CA SER A 290 -21.23 -6.95 21.58
C SER A 290 -21.32 -5.85 22.64
N LEU A 291 -22.54 -5.43 22.98
CA LEU A 291 -22.82 -4.64 24.18
C LEU A 291 -23.75 -5.46 25.07
N SER A 292 -23.41 -5.63 26.34
CA SER A 292 -24.28 -6.25 27.33
C SER A 292 -25.53 -5.38 27.56
N ALA A 293 -26.62 -5.96 28.08
CA ALA A 293 -27.84 -5.20 28.35
C ALA A 293 -27.60 -3.99 29.28
N ALA A 294 -26.69 -4.13 30.26
CA ALA A 294 -26.30 -3.05 31.16
C ALA A 294 -25.58 -1.91 30.43
N GLU A 295 -24.68 -2.23 29.50
CA GLU A 295 -23.94 -1.23 28.71
C GLU A 295 -24.84 -0.52 27.71
N GLN A 296 -25.75 -1.25 27.08
CA GLN A 296 -26.75 -0.67 26.18
C GLN A 296 -27.61 0.36 26.93
N GLN A 297 -28.11 -0.02 28.11
CA GLN A 297 -28.91 0.86 28.95
C GLN A 297 -28.10 2.07 29.43
N ALA A 298 -26.84 1.88 29.83
CA ALA A 298 -25.96 2.96 30.25
C ALA A 298 -25.66 3.95 29.11
N LEU A 299 -25.41 3.45 27.89
CA LEU A 299 -25.17 4.29 26.72
C LEU A 299 -26.42 5.10 26.36
N LYS A 300 -27.59 4.45 26.29
CA LYS A 300 -28.87 5.14 26.03
C LYS A 300 -29.13 6.22 27.07
N ALA A 301 -28.97 5.90 28.35
CA ALA A 301 -29.15 6.86 29.43
C ALA A 301 -28.21 8.06 29.31
N ARG A 302 -26.92 7.84 28.96
CA ARG A 302 -25.96 8.93 28.72
C ARG A 302 -26.39 9.85 27.57
N ILE A 303 -26.92 9.30 26.49
CA ILE A 303 -27.43 10.07 25.35
C ILE A 303 -28.66 10.89 25.75
N GLU A 304 -29.62 10.29 26.44
CA GLU A 304 -30.86 10.95 26.83
C GLU A 304 -30.62 12.03 27.91
N VAL A 305 -29.72 11.79 28.86
CA VAL A 305 -29.32 12.79 29.87
C VAL A 305 -28.61 14.00 29.24
N ALA A 306 -27.87 13.80 28.16
CA ALA A 306 -27.18 14.89 27.45
C ALA A 306 -28.14 15.79 26.64
N GLY A 307 -29.42 15.44 26.49
CA GLY A 307 -30.31 16.22 25.63
C GLY A 307 -31.78 15.81 25.74
N VAL A 308 -32.44 15.77 24.58
CA VAL A 308 -33.85 15.38 24.48
C VAL A 308 -33.92 13.84 24.38
N PRO A 309 -34.90 13.18 25.02
CA PRO A 309 -35.12 11.76 24.85
C PRO A 309 -35.25 11.36 23.36
N LEU A 310 -34.67 10.21 23.00
CA LEU A 310 -34.72 9.72 21.62
C LEU A 310 -36.17 9.42 21.22
N ASN A 311 -36.56 9.84 20.01
CA ASN A 311 -37.88 9.54 19.47
C ASN A 311 -38.03 8.03 19.12
N GLN A 312 -39.22 7.57 18.76
CA GLN A 312 -39.46 6.15 18.48
C GLN A 312 -38.60 5.59 17.34
N GLU A 313 -38.38 6.37 16.28
CA GLU A 313 -37.56 5.97 15.12
C GLU A 313 -36.08 5.87 15.51
N GLN A 314 -35.57 6.87 16.23
CA GLN A 314 -34.21 6.88 16.79
C GLN A 314 -33.97 5.72 17.76
N GLN A 315 -34.96 5.35 18.58
CA GLN A 315 -34.86 4.18 19.44
C GLN A 315 -34.77 2.87 18.64
N SER A 316 -35.55 2.73 17.57
CA SER A 316 -35.46 1.58 16.66
C SER A 316 -34.09 1.49 15.99
N ILE A 317 -33.53 2.62 15.54
CA ILE A 317 -32.17 2.68 14.96
C ILE A 317 -31.12 2.29 15.99
N PHE A 318 -31.21 2.81 17.21
CA PHE A 318 -30.28 2.46 18.29
C PHE A 318 -30.24 0.94 18.54
N GLU A 319 -31.39 0.29 18.60
CA GLU A 319 -31.49 -1.16 18.78
C GLU A 319 -30.98 -1.94 17.56
N GLN A 320 -31.23 -1.44 16.35
CA GLN A 320 -30.75 -2.06 15.11
C GLN A 320 -29.22 -2.04 15.02
N GLU A 321 -28.58 -0.90 15.31
CA GLU A 321 -27.12 -0.76 15.27
C GLU A 321 -26.44 -1.66 16.32
N ILE A 322 -27.03 -1.80 17.51
CA ILE A 322 -26.52 -2.73 18.53
C ILE A 322 -26.67 -4.18 18.06
N ARG A 323 -27.80 -4.53 17.43
CA ARG A 323 -28.02 -5.88 16.91
C ARG A 323 -27.01 -6.23 15.82
N ALA A 324 -26.63 -5.25 14.99
CA ALA A 324 -25.64 -5.44 13.92
C ALA A 324 -24.24 -5.82 14.45
N LEU A 325 -23.93 -5.56 15.73
CA LEU A 325 -22.68 -6.03 16.34
C LEU A 325 -22.67 -7.55 16.57
N LYS A 326 -23.84 -8.19 16.78
CA LYS A 326 -23.97 -9.55 17.35
C LYS A 326 -23.71 -10.73 16.38
N THR A 327 -23.15 -10.51 15.19
CA THR A 327 -22.92 -11.57 14.19
C THR A 327 -21.58 -12.33 14.35
N ALA A 328 -21.02 -12.37 15.56
CA ALA A 328 -19.67 -12.86 15.83
C ALA A 328 -19.50 -14.39 15.64
N ALA A 329 -20.37 -15.22 16.23
CA ALA A 329 -20.19 -16.67 16.23
C ALA A 329 -20.37 -17.32 14.83
N GLU A 330 -21.36 -16.84 14.06
CA GLU A 330 -21.67 -17.32 12.72
C GLU A 330 -20.51 -17.09 11.73
N VAL A 331 -19.68 -16.07 12.00
CA VAL A 331 -18.47 -15.78 11.21
C VAL A 331 -17.25 -16.51 11.78
N LEU A 332 -17.12 -16.57 13.11
CA LEU A 332 -15.90 -17.04 13.76
C LEU A 332 -15.72 -18.56 13.66
N ILE A 333 -16.79 -19.35 13.82
CA ILE A 333 -16.70 -20.82 13.74
C ILE A 333 -16.25 -21.28 12.34
N PRO A 334 -16.86 -20.83 11.22
CA PRO A 334 -16.37 -21.18 9.89
C PRO A 334 -14.94 -20.71 9.63
N ALA A 335 -14.56 -19.52 10.11
CA ALA A 335 -13.21 -19.00 9.94
C ALA A 335 -12.17 -19.86 10.67
N ILE A 336 -12.47 -20.29 11.89
CA ILE A 336 -11.60 -21.17 12.68
C ILE A 336 -11.49 -22.55 12.00
N ASN A 337 -12.61 -23.17 11.63
CA ASN A 337 -12.61 -24.48 10.97
C ASN A 337 -11.86 -24.44 9.63
N SER A 338 -12.04 -23.37 8.85
CA SER A 338 -11.30 -23.18 7.59
C SER A 338 -9.79 -23.05 7.83
N ALA A 339 -9.37 -22.43 8.94
CA ALA A 339 -7.96 -22.30 9.29
C ALA A 339 -7.34 -23.62 9.80
N GLY A 340 -8.16 -24.54 10.29
CA GLY A 340 -7.75 -25.88 10.73
C GLY A 340 -7.72 -26.94 9.61
N ALA A 341 -8.21 -26.62 8.41
CA ALA A 341 -8.13 -27.52 7.26
C ALA A 341 -6.67 -27.76 6.82
N ALA A 342 -6.39 -29.01 6.43
CA ALA A 342 -5.13 -29.40 5.81
C ALA A 342 -4.91 -28.51 4.58
N SER A 343 -3.73 -27.90 4.53
CA SER A 343 -3.40 -26.99 3.44
C SER A 343 -2.72 -27.81 2.35
N PRO A 344 -3.10 -27.69 1.06
CA PRO A 344 -2.33 -28.32 0.00
C PRO A 344 -0.92 -27.71 -0.02
N ARG A 345 0.11 -28.55 0.08
CA ARG A 345 1.49 -28.17 -0.17
C ARG A 345 1.79 -28.43 -1.64
N MET A 346 2.23 -27.39 -2.35
CA MET A 346 2.82 -27.59 -3.66
C MET A 346 4.21 -28.23 -3.50
N LYS A 347 4.45 -29.35 -4.18
CA LYS A 347 5.81 -29.86 -4.37
C LYS A 347 6.65 -28.79 -5.05
N THR A 348 7.94 -28.74 -4.75
CA THR A 348 8.93 -27.93 -5.46
C THR A 348 9.14 -28.48 -6.87
N TYR A 349 9.51 -27.63 -7.82
CA TYR A 349 9.90 -28.09 -9.16
C TYR A 349 11.12 -29.03 -9.11
N ARG A 350 11.98 -28.90 -8.09
CA ARG A 350 13.05 -29.85 -7.83
C ARG A 350 12.54 -31.24 -7.44
N GLU A 351 11.56 -31.34 -6.54
CA GLU A 351 10.90 -32.62 -6.22
C GLU A 351 10.27 -33.25 -7.47
N LEU A 352 9.54 -32.45 -8.26
CA LEU A 352 8.93 -32.94 -9.51
C LEU A 352 9.97 -33.35 -10.56
N TYR A 353 11.07 -32.62 -10.67
CA TYR A 353 12.15 -32.95 -11.61
C TYR A 353 12.87 -34.23 -11.20
N ALA A 354 13.05 -34.48 -9.90
CA ALA A 354 13.58 -35.74 -9.39
C ALA A 354 12.64 -36.92 -9.70
N GLU A 355 11.33 -36.75 -9.51
CA GLU A 355 10.32 -37.75 -9.89
C GLU A 355 10.34 -38.03 -11.40
N PHE A 356 10.42 -36.97 -12.22
CA PHE A 356 10.56 -37.10 -13.68
C PHE A 356 11.82 -37.89 -14.08
N GLN A 357 12.96 -37.59 -13.44
CA GLN A 357 14.21 -38.33 -13.68
C GLN A 357 14.15 -39.79 -13.21
N ALA A 358 13.37 -40.07 -12.16
CA ALA A 358 13.10 -41.43 -11.68
C ALA A 358 12.17 -42.24 -12.61
N GLY A 359 11.62 -41.61 -13.66
CA GLY A 359 10.80 -42.26 -14.68
C GLY A 359 9.30 -42.07 -14.51
N GLU A 360 8.86 -41.29 -13.51
CA GLU A 360 7.44 -40.97 -13.31
C GLU A 360 6.90 -40.13 -14.47
N ARG A 361 5.70 -40.48 -14.94
CA ARG A 361 5.04 -39.81 -16.09
C ARG A 361 3.89 -38.91 -15.68
N PHE A 362 3.31 -39.14 -14.51
CA PHE A 362 2.21 -38.35 -13.95
C PHE A 362 2.69 -37.63 -12.69
N LEU A 363 3.08 -36.38 -12.85
CA LEU A 363 3.66 -35.57 -11.79
C LEU A 363 2.56 -34.79 -11.06
N GLU A 364 2.26 -35.18 -9.82
CA GLU A 364 1.28 -34.48 -8.98
C GLU A 364 1.93 -33.26 -8.31
N ARG A 365 1.45 -32.05 -8.67
CA ARG A 365 1.98 -30.79 -8.14
C ARG A 365 1.56 -30.53 -6.69
N GLU A 366 0.36 -30.95 -6.32
CA GLU A 366 -0.23 -30.66 -5.01
C GLU A 366 -0.33 -31.94 -4.19
N VAL A 367 0.10 -31.87 -2.93
CA VAL A 367 -0.03 -32.96 -1.96
C VAL A 367 -0.67 -32.40 -0.70
N ALA A 368 -1.54 -33.17 -0.06
CA ALA A 368 -2.10 -32.79 1.24
C ALA A 368 -0.98 -32.67 2.29
N ASP A 369 -0.96 -31.55 3.03
CA ASP A 369 -0.02 -31.32 4.13
C ASP A 369 -0.79 -31.13 5.45
N GLY A 370 -0.66 -32.14 6.31
CA GLY A 370 -1.34 -32.22 7.61
C GLY A 370 -2.69 -32.92 7.59
N GLU A 371 -3.31 -32.99 8.77
CA GLU A 371 -4.66 -33.51 9.00
C GLU A 371 -5.67 -32.37 9.17
N ASP A 372 -6.91 -32.61 8.76
CA ASP A 372 -8.01 -31.67 8.99
C ASP A 372 -8.40 -31.63 10.47
N ILE A 373 -8.33 -30.44 11.08
CA ILE A 373 -8.76 -30.20 12.45
C ILE A 373 -9.94 -29.22 12.44
N SER A 374 -11.09 -29.68 12.92
CA SER A 374 -12.28 -28.84 13.12
C SER A 374 -12.65 -28.76 14.60
N LEU A 375 -13.33 -27.68 14.98
CA LEU A 375 -13.87 -27.52 16.32
C LEU A 375 -14.88 -28.63 16.64
N ASN A 376 -14.82 -29.12 17.88
CA ASN A 376 -15.83 -30.01 18.44
C ASN A 376 -16.99 -29.21 19.07
N ALA A 377 -18.08 -29.90 19.45
CA ALA A 377 -19.26 -29.25 20.02
C ALA A 377 -18.99 -28.42 21.30
N ALA A 378 -18.04 -28.84 22.14
CA ALA A 378 -17.67 -28.07 23.35
C ALA A 378 -16.89 -26.80 22.98
N GLN A 379 -15.99 -26.90 22.01
CA GLN A 379 -15.26 -25.76 21.45
C GLN A 379 -16.20 -24.76 20.75
N GLU A 380 -17.19 -25.23 19.98
CA GLU A 380 -18.20 -24.36 19.37
C GLU A 380 -19.02 -23.61 20.43
N GLN A 381 -19.40 -24.27 21.52
CA GLN A 381 -20.08 -23.62 22.64
C GLN A 381 -19.23 -22.50 23.28
N LEU A 382 -17.93 -22.71 23.44
CA LEU A 382 -17.01 -21.68 23.93
C LEU A 382 -16.96 -20.48 22.97
N VAL A 383 -16.96 -20.72 21.66
CA VAL A 383 -17.01 -19.64 20.65
C VAL A 383 -18.34 -18.87 20.72
N HIS A 384 -19.46 -19.55 20.92
CA HIS A 384 -20.76 -18.90 21.13
C HIS A 384 -20.78 -18.04 22.41
N GLN A 385 -20.24 -18.55 23.52
CA GLN A 385 -20.14 -17.79 24.77
C GLN A 385 -19.26 -16.55 24.59
N TYR A 386 -18.10 -16.70 23.96
CA TYR A 386 -17.22 -15.59 23.63
C TYR A 386 -17.93 -14.55 22.75
N ALA A 387 -18.69 -14.97 21.73
CA ALA A 387 -19.44 -14.07 20.88
C ALA A 387 -20.49 -13.23 21.64
N GLU A 388 -21.11 -13.78 22.68
CA GLU A 388 -22.11 -13.10 23.49
C GLU A 388 -21.49 -12.21 24.58
N ASP A 389 -20.48 -12.72 25.27
CA ASP A 389 -19.79 -12.04 26.37
C ASP A 389 -18.67 -11.14 25.83
N GLY A 390 -18.91 -9.83 25.76
CA GLY A 390 -17.92 -8.85 25.30
C GLY A 390 -16.72 -8.64 26.23
N SER A 391 -16.65 -9.30 27.40
CA SER A 391 -15.55 -9.15 28.36
C SER A 391 -14.42 -10.17 28.20
N MET A 392 -14.71 -11.35 27.61
CA MET A 392 -13.71 -12.39 27.38
C MET A 392 -12.74 -11.97 26.26
N SER A 393 -11.44 -12.07 26.53
CA SER A 393 -10.37 -11.78 25.56
C SER A 393 -10.10 -12.96 24.61
N GLY A 394 -9.55 -12.69 23.44
CA GLY A 394 -9.19 -13.72 22.45
C GLY A 394 -8.14 -14.70 22.97
N ASP A 395 -7.19 -14.24 23.77
CA ASP A 395 -6.18 -15.10 24.38
C ASP A 395 -6.80 -16.08 25.39
N GLU A 396 -7.77 -15.63 26.19
CA GLU A 396 -8.54 -16.50 27.08
C GLU A 396 -9.36 -17.53 26.28
N LEU A 397 -9.96 -17.12 25.15
CA LEU A 397 -10.67 -18.05 24.26
C LEU A 397 -9.71 -19.09 23.69
N ILE A 398 -8.56 -18.68 23.16
CA ILE A 398 -7.55 -19.58 22.61
C ILE A 398 -7.09 -20.59 23.68
N ALA A 399 -6.85 -20.14 24.91
CA ALA A 399 -6.49 -21.04 26.01
C ALA A 399 -7.61 -22.05 26.33
N ALA A 400 -8.86 -21.60 26.38
CA ALA A 400 -10.02 -22.46 26.63
C ALA A 400 -10.25 -23.49 25.49
N LEU A 401 -10.08 -23.07 24.23
CA LEU A 401 -10.23 -23.94 23.06
C LEU A 401 -9.14 -25.02 23.00
N ASN A 402 -7.89 -24.68 23.33
CA ASN A 402 -6.79 -25.65 23.43
C ASN A 402 -7.04 -26.67 24.57
N ALA A 403 -7.64 -26.25 25.68
CA ALA A 403 -7.99 -27.15 26.77
C ALA A 403 -9.16 -28.09 26.41
N ALA A 404 -10.06 -27.66 25.52
CA ALA A 404 -11.27 -28.40 25.14
C ALA A 404 -11.09 -29.39 23.97
N GLY A 405 -9.92 -29.42 23.31
CA GLY A 405 -9.64 -30.37 22.23
C GLY A 405 -8.49 -29.96 21.31
N PRO A 406 -8.23 -30.72 20.23
CA PRO A 406 -7.25 -30.38 19.22
C PRO A 406 -7.51 -28.97 18.66
N PHE A 407 -6.45 -28.17 18.62
CA PHE A 407 -6.49 -26.78 18.15
C PHE A 407 -5.11 -26.38 17.64
N THR A 408 -5.04 -25.61 16.56
CA THR A 408 -3.77 -25.26 15.91
C THR A 408 -3.45 -23.78 16.04
N GLY A 409 -2.17 -23.42 15.86
CA GLY A 409 -1.76 -22.02 15.81
C GLY A 409 -2.44 -21.22 14.69
N LYS A 410 -2.76 -21.86 13.56
CA LYS A 410 -3.52 -21.22 12.45
C LYS A 410 -4.93 -20.83 12.89
N MET A 411 -5.59 -21.70 13.66
CA MET A 411 -6.91 -21.44 14.24
C MET A 411 -6.85 -20.28 15.25
N GLY A 412 -5.80 -20.21 16.08
CA GLY A 412 -5.58 -19.07 16.98
C GLY A 412 -5.35 -17.75 16.24
N ALA A 413 -4.57 -17.79 15.14
CA ALA A 413 -4.35 -16.61 14.29
C ALA A 413 -5.65 -16.11 13.63
N ALA A 414 -6.60 -17.00 13.32
CA ALA A 414 -7.92 -16.62 12.81
C ALA A 414 -8.73 -15.81 13.85
N ILE A 415 -8.64 -16.17 15.15
CA ILE A 415 -9.27 -15.42 16.24
C ILE A 415 -8.64 -14.03 16.37
N ALA A 416 -7.31 -13.94 16.42
CA ALA A 416 -6.61 -12.64 16.50
C ALA A 416 -6.94 -11.73 15.29
N LYS A 417 -7.06 -12.32 14.09
CA LYS A 417 -7.49 -11.60 12.88
C LYS A 417 -8.92 -11.09 13.01
N TYR A 418 -9.82 -11.91 13.55
CA TYR A 418 -11.20 -11.51 13.80
C TYR A 418 -11.27 -10.35 14.80
N GLU A 419 -10.54 -10.41 15.92
CA GLU A 419 -10.53 -9.32 16.91
C GLU A 419 -10.06 -7.99 16.33
N ARG A 420 -9.01 -8.01 15.50
CA ARG A 420 -8.54 -6.80 14.80
C ARG A 420 -9.54 -6.24 13.80
N SER A 421 -10.45 -7.08 13.28
CA SER A 421 -11.50 -6.67 12.35
C SER A 421 -12.72 -6.05 13.03
N LEU A 422 -12.86 -6.21 14.36
CA LEU A 422 -13.96 -5.64 15.11
C LEU A 422 -13.95 -4.10 15.05
N PRO A 423 -15.13 -3.46 14.95
CA PRO A 423 -15.24 -2.01 14.93
C PRO A 423 -14.73 -1.41 16.25
N LEU A 424 -14.06 -0.28 16.16
CA LEU A 424 -13.72 0.51 17.35
C LEU A 424 -14.99 1.14 17.91
N GLU A 425 -15.08 1.25 19.24
CA GLU A 425 -16.19 1.95 19.91
C GLU A 425 -16.35 3.38 19.38
N ALA A 426 -15.25 4.07 19.11
CA ALA A 426 -15.25 5.41 18.51
C ALA A 426 -15.95 5.45 17.13
N ASP A 427 -15.67 4.47 16.27
CA ASP A 427 -16.27 4.37 14.93
C ASP A 427 -17.75 4.01 15.01
N PHE A 428 -18.10 3.10 15.92
CA PHE A 428 -19.49 2.76 16.23
C PHE A 428 -20.29 3.97 16.70
N LEU A 429 -19.79 4.73 17.69
CA LEU A 429 -20.48 5.90 18.23
C LEU A 429 -20.64 7.01 17.19
N ARG A 430 -19.64 7.23 16.33
CA ARG A 430 -19.76 8.15 15.18
C ARG A 430 -20.86 7.69 14.23
N THR A 431 -20.88 6.41 13.87
CA THR A 431 -21.88 5.83 12.96
C THR A 431 -23.28 5.96 13.55
N LEU A 432 -23.44 5.62 14.83
CA LEU A 432 -24.68 5.78 15.57
C LEU A 432 -25.16 7.24 15.57
N CYS A 433 -24.26 8.22 15.79
CA CYS A 433 -24.62 9.64 15.71
C CYS A 433 -25.20 10.02 14.35
N LEU A 434 -24.55 9.61 13.26
CA LEU A 434 -25.02 9.89 11.90
C LEU A 434 -26.39 9.27 11.64
N LYS A 435 -26.59 8.01 12.06
CA LYS A 435 -27.86 7.30 11.90
C LYS A 435 -29.00 7.89 12.73
N LEU A 436 -28.72 8.31 13.96
CA LEU A 436 -29.71 9.00 14.79
C LEU A 436 -30.10 10.37 14.21
N LEU A 437 -29.15 11.08 13.57
CA LEU A 437 -29.40 12.35 12.88
C LEU A 437 -30.22 12.18 11.60
N GLU A 438 -30.11 11.05 10.91
CA GLU A 438 -30.96 10.72 9.75
C GLU A 438 -32.45 10.63 10.16
N ALA A 439 -32.75 10.20 11.39
CA ALA A 439 -34.12 10.01 11.90
C ALA A 439 -34.65 11.15 12.80
N GLY A 440 -33.81 12.11 13.18
CA GLY A 440 -34.25 13.24 14.01
C GLY A 440 -33.10 14.08 14.58
N ASP A 441 -33.43 15.26 15.08
CA ASP A 441 -32.42 16.17 15.63
C ASP A 441 -31.76 15.62 16.90
N LEU A 442 -30.46 15.85 17.03
CA LEU A 442 -29.69 15.64 18.26
C LEU A 442 -29.17 16.98 18.80
N SER A 443 -29.27 17.15 20.12
CA SER A 443 -28.73 18.34 20.80
C SER A 443 -27.21 18.45 20.58
N PRO A 444 -26.62 19.66 20.63
CA PRO A 444 -25.16 19.79 20.54
C PRO A 444 -24.40 18.92 21.57
N PRO A 445 -24.80 18.83 22.85
CA PRO A 445 -24.15 17.91 23.80
C PRO A 445 -24.29 16.42 23.45
N GLN A 446 -25.42 15.99 22.88
CA GLN A 446 -25.59 14.60 22.40
C GLN A 446 -24.63 14.27 21.26
N ARG A 447 -24.52 15.17 20.28
CA ARG A 447 -23.57 15.02 19.17
C ARG A 447 -22.14 14.99 19.66
N GLU A 448 -21.80 15.87 20.61
CA GLU A 448 -20.48 15.93 21.21
C GLU A 448 -20.14 14.63 21.96
N LEU A 449 -21.07 14.10 22.76
CA LEU A 449 -20.90 12.81 23.47
C LEU A 449 -20.54 11.67 22.51
N LEU A 450 -21.22 11.58 21.37
CA LEU A 450 -21.06 10.48 20.41
C LEU A 450 -19.85 10.64 19.49
N VAL A 451 -19.52 11.86 19.07
CA VAL A 451 -18.47 12.12 18.07
C VAL A 451 -17.10 12.34 18.71
N ARG A 452 -17.04 12.81 19.96
CA ARG A 452 -15.79 13.16 20.63
C ARG A 452 -14.73 12.03 20.60
N PRO A 453 -15.03 10.76 20.93
CA PRO A 453 -14.02 9.70 20.91
C PRO A 453 -13.39 9.50 19.52
N TYR A 454 -14.22 9.57 18.46
CA TYR A 454 -13.72 9.50 17.09
C TYR A 454 -12.83 10.69 16.75
N ARG A 455 -13.22 11.90 17.14
CA ARG A 455 -12.45 13.12 16.85
C ARG A 455 -11.09 13.10 17.55
N GLU A 456 -11.02 12.69 18.81
CA GLU A 456 -9.76 12.56 19.57
C GLU A 456 -8.82 11.54 18.89
N LEU A 457 -9.34 10.35 18.55
CA LEU A 457 -8.57 9.33 17.83
C LEU A 457 -8.12 9.80 16.43
N TYR A 458 -8.97 10.52 15.71
CA TYR A 458 -8.64 11.06 14.40
C TYR A 458 -7.51 12.09 14.46
N LEU A 459 -7.58 13.04 15.41
CA LEU A 459 -6.52 14.04 15.61
C LEU A 459 -5.21 13.39 16.02
N TRP A 460 -5.27 12.37 16.90
CA TRP A 460 -4.11 11.56 17.25
C TRP A 460 -3.47 10.91 16.02
N ARG A 461 -4.27 10.18 15.22
CA ARG A 461 -3.81 9.55 13.98
C ARG A 461 -3.19 10.55 13.00
N GLN A 462 -3.75 11.74 12.87
CA GLN A 462 -3.16 12.80 12.04
C GLN A 462 -1.77 13.25 12.56
N SER A 463 -1.59 13.35 13.87
CA SER A 463 -0.27 13.65 14.45
C SER A 463 0.73 12.51 14.20
N VAL A 464 0.29 11.26 14.36
CA VAL A 464 1.11 10.07 14.06
C VAL A 464 1.49 10.01 12.59
N ASP A 465 0.56 10.33 11.68
CA ASP A 465 0.82 10.41 10.24
C ASP A 465 1.84 11.50 9.88
N ARG A 466 1.81 12.64 10.58
CA ARG A 466 2.81 13.70 10.41
C ARG A 466 4.19 13.24 10.87
N LEU A 467 4.26 12.56 12.02
CA LEU A 467 5.50 11.95 12.52
C LEU A 467 6.02 10.89 11.56
N PHE A 468 5.15 10.01 11.07
CA PHE A 468 5.44 9.00 10.07
C PHE A 468 6.06 9.64 8.83
N ARG A 469 5.41 10.65 8.23
CA ARG A 469 5.96 11.35 7.05
C ARG A 469 7.31 12.03 7.35
N ALA A 470 7.47 12.62 8.53
CA ALA A 470 8.71 13.29 8.94
C ALA A 470 9.88 12.29 9.16
N ALA A 471 9.59 11.06 9.58
CA ALA A 471 10.58 10.02 9.84
C ALA A 471 11.10 9.34 8.57
N HIS A 472 10.55 9.64 7.39
CA HIS A 472 10.98 9.06 6.12
C HIS A 472 11.93 9.94 5.33
N GLN A 473 12.72 9.28 4.48
CA GLN A 473 13.55 9.94 3.50
C GLN A 473 12.73 10.40 2.29
N THR A 474 13.00 11.61 1.82
CA THR A 474 12.52 12.14 0.54
C THR A 474 13.61 11.91 -0.50
N LYS A 475 13.47 10.87 -1.34
CA LYS A 475 14.49 10.53 -2.35
C LYS A 475 14.60 11.57 -3.47
N TYR A 476 13.48 12.19 -3.83
CA TYR A 476 13.45 13.22 -4.87
C TYR A 476 12.61 14.41 -4.39
N ALA A 477 13.31 15.46 -3.96
CA ALA A 477 12.72 16.70 -3.45
C ALA A 477 11.73 17.38 -4.42
N TRP A 478 11.80 17.06 -5.71
CA TRP A 478 11.04 17.68 -6.81
C TRP A 478 10.07 16.72 -7.53
N SER A 479 9.70 15.60 -6.91
CA SER A 479 8.94 14.52 -7.58
C SER A 479 7.49 14.33 -7.15
N GLY A 480 6.96 15.14 -6.22
CA GLY A 480 5.61 14.93 -5.69
C GLY A 480 4.49 14.95 -6.74
N ASP A 481 3.33 14.48 -6.29
CA ASP A 481 2.11 14.53 -7.08
C ASP A 481 1.70 16.00 -7.28
N TYR A 482 1.49 16.37 -8.55
CA TYR A 482 1.04 17.71 -8.94
C TYR A 482 -0.45 17.93 -8.65
N ALA A 483 -1.22 16.87 -8.39
CA ALA A 483 -2.64 16.90 -8.09
C ALA A 483 -2.97 16.92 -6.58
N GLU A 484 -1.97 16.91 -5.69
CA GLU A 484 -2.21 16.92 -4.24
C GLU A 484 -2.98 18.19 -3.81
N PRO A 485 -4.04 18.07 -2.98
CA PRO A 485 -4.80 19.21 -2.49
C PRO A 485 -3.95 20.21 -1.70
N GLY A 486 -4.16 21.51 -1.96
CA GLY A 486 -3.42 22.60 -1.31
C GLY A 486 -2.12 23.00 -2.02
N MET A 487 -1.80 22.37 -3.16
CA MET A 487 -0.62 22.71 -3.96
C MET A 487 -0.90 23.88 -4.92
N PRO A 488 0.10 24.71 -5.28
CA PRO A 488 -0.09 25.82 -6.21
C PRO A 488 -0.64 25.40 -7.58
N PHE A 489 -0.22 24.24 -8.09
CA PHE A 489 -0.70 23.70 -9.38
C PHE A 489 -2.14 23.18 -9.26
N TRP A 490 -2.45 22.42 -8.20
CA TRP A 490 -3.82 22.02 -7.88
C TRP A 490 -4.75 23.22 -7.75
N TRP A 491 -4.32 24.27 -7.04
CA TRP A 491 -5.09 25.51 -6.90
C TRP A 491 -5.33 26.19 -8.25
N LEU A 492 -4.30 26.29 -9.10
CA LEU A 492 -4.44 26.87 -10.43
C LEU A 492 -5.40 26.05 -11.30
N TYR A 493 -5.30 24.72 -11.25
CA TYR A 493 -6.19 23.83 -11.98
C TYR A 493 -7.65 24.01 -11.51
N GLU A 494 -7.89 23.94 -10.20
CA GLU A 494 -9.23 23.96 -9.60
C GLU A 494 -9.91 25.34 -9.70
N TYR A 495 -9.15 26.42 -9.46
CA TYR A 495 -9.72 27.77 -9.36
C TYR A 495 -9.53 28.63 -10.61
N VAL A 496 -8.70 28.21 -11.56
CA VAL A 496 -8.48 28.95 -12.82
C VAL A 496 -8.87 28.09 -14.02
N PHE A 497 -8.28 26.91 -14.18
CA PHE A 497 -8.46 26.12 -15.41
C PHE A 497 -9.84 25.48 -15.50
N GLN A 498 -10.32 24.83 -14.44
CA GLN A 498 -11.64 24.21 -14.37
C GLN A 498 -12.79 25.21 -14.63
N PRO A 499 -12.83 26.41 -14.01
CA PRO A 499 -13.79 27.47 -14.33
C PRO A 499 -13.72 27.96 -15.79
N LEU A 500 -12.52 28.09 -16.36
CA LEU A 500 -12.34 28.49 -17.77
C LEU A 500 -12.83 27.40 -18.74
N LEU A 501 -12.63 26.12 -18.42
CA LEU A 501 -13.16 25.01 -19.19
C LEU A 501 -14.68 24.95 -19.12
N THR A 502 -15.25 25.05 -17.92
CA THR A 502 -16.72 25.04 -17.73
C THR A 502 -17.38 26.23 -18.39
N THR A 503 -16.80 27.42 -18.36
CA THR A 503 -17.32 28.58 -19.12
C THR A 503 -17.25 28.36 -20.63
N THR A 504 -16.20 27.72 -21.15
CA THR A 504 -16.11 27.36 -22.57
C THR A 504 -17.24 26.39 -22.97
N PHE A 505 -17.50 25.36 -22.17
CA PHE A 505 -18.61 24.44 -22.40
C PHE A 505 -19.98 25.10 -22.23
N ALA A 506 -20.14 25.99 -21.26
CA ALA A 506 -21.38 26.75 -21.06
C ALA A 506 -21.69 27.66 -22.26
N VAL A 507 -20.68 28.37 -22.78
CA VAL A 507 -20.82 29.20 -23.98
C VAL A 507 -21.14 28.32 -25.21
N LEU A 508 -20.49 27.17 -25.35
CA LEU A 508 -20.79 26.22 -26.43
C LEU A 508 -22.23 25.69 -26.33
N ALA A 509 -22.69 25.32 -25.14
CA ALA A 509 -24.05 24.85 -24.90
C ALA A 509 -25.07 25.96 -25.20
N PHE A 510 -24.79 27.19 -24.80
CA PHE A 510 -25.64 28.34 -25.10
C PHE A 510 -25.71 28.61 -26.61
N TYR A 511 -24.58 28.49 -27.32
CA TYR A 511 -24.51 28.63 -28.77
C TYR A 511 -25.26 27.52 -29.52
N VAL A 512 -25.28 26.29 -29.00
CA VAL A 512 -26.05 25.18 -29.59
C VAL A 512 -27.55 25.31 -29.31
N ALA A 513 -27.92 25.92 -28.19
CA ALA A 513 -29.32 26.14 -27.79
C ALA A 513 -29.95 27.41 -28.41
N SER A 514 -29.15 28.41 -28.80
CA SER A 514 -29.57 29.62 -29.52
C SER A 514 -29.60 29.41 -31.02
#